data_AF-A0A8X6JLV4-F1
#
_entry.id   AF-A0A8X6JLV4-F1
#
_cell.length_a   1.000
_cell.length_b   1.000
_cell.length_c   1.000
_cell.angle_alpha   90.00
_cell.angle_beta   90.00
_cell.angle_gamma   90.00
#
_symmetry.space_group_name_H-M   'P 1'
#
loop_
_entity.id
_entity.type
_entity.pdbx_description
1 polymer ?
#
loop_
_entity_poly.entity_id
_entity_poly.type
_entity_poly.pdbx_seq_one_letter_code
_entity_poly.pdbx_strand_id
1 'polypeptide(L)'
;MRRKRENETLQEQESRRELNRLRMAHLRASETVEEQGTRRKFNSLQMMQTRISETAQNREVRLERQRNVTHCSRMAIWKDKENAAYFYNPSTDYKSDTSCILGPIWGVSPWC
;
A
#
# COMPACT_ATOMS: atom_id res chain seq x y z
N MET A 1 16.49 20.16 -24.26
CA MET A 1 16.01 19.24 -23.20
C MET A 1 15.19 18.08 -23.73
N ARG A 2 14.13 18.29 -24.53
CA ARG A 2 13.29 17.21 -25.07
C ARG A 2 14.05 16.16 -25.91
N ARG A 3 14.85 16.60 -26.89
CA ARG A 3 15.73 15.74 -27.71
C ARG A 3 16.80 14.98 -26.91
N LYS A 4 17.26 15.52 -25.78
CA LYS A 4 18.20 14.80 -24.89
C LYS A 4 17.52 13.63 -24.19
N ARG A 5 16.24 13.76 -23.82
CA ARG A 5 15.46 12.70 -23.15
C ARG A 5 15.05 11.58 -24.10
N GLU A 6 14.88 11.89 -25.38
CA GLU A 6 14.51 10.91 -26.42
C GLU A 6 15.68 10.00 -26.80
N ASN A 7 16.92 10.46 -26.60
CA ASN A 7 18.15 9.71 -26.89
C ASN A 7 18.86 9.20 -25.63
N GLU A 8 18.25 9.32 -24.44
CA GLU A 8 18.80 8.79 -23.20
C GLU A 8 18.90 7.26 -23.29
N THR A 9 20.05 6.71 -22.93
CA THR A 9 20.18 5.27 -22.67
C THR A 9 19.36 4.89 -21.43
N LEU A 10 19.04 3.60 -21.27
CA LEU A 10 18.32 3.11 -20.08
C LEU A 10 19.06 3.49 -18.79
N GLN A 11 20.39 3.36 -18.78
CA GLN A 11 21.22 3.70 -17.62
C GLN A 11 21.19 5.20 -17.29
N GLU A 12 21.22 6.07 -18.29
CA GLU A 12 21.09 7.52 -18.09
C GLU A 12 19.69 7.90 -17.60
N GLN A 13 18.65 7.24 -18.13
CA GLN A 13 17.28 7.44 -17.68
C GLN A 13 17.11 7.03 -16.21
N GLU A 14 17.66 5.88 -15.81
CA GLU A 14 17.65 5.39 -14.43
C GLU A 14 18.41 6.33 -13.50
N SER A 15 19.64 6.72 -13.86
CA SER A 15 20.45 7.66 -13.09
C SER A 15 19.73 9.00 -12.89
N ARG A 16 19.09 9.53 -13.94
CA ARG A 16 18.28 10.75 -13.85
C ARG A 16 17.06 10.59 -12.94
N ARG A 17 16.35 9.46 -13.03
CA ARG A 17 15.20 9.17 -12.15
C ARG A 17 15.63 9.05 -10.70
N GLU A 18 16.77 8.41 -10.44
CA GLU A 18 17.31 8.25 -9.10
C GLU A 18 17.74 9.59 -8.51
N LEU A 19 18.47 10.41 -9.27
CA LEU A 19 18.82 11.76 -8.82
C LEU A 19 17.58 12.61 -8.52
N ASN A 20 16.53 12.48 -9.34
CA ASN A 20 15.26 13.16 -9.08
C ASN A 20 14.60 12.66 -7.79
N ARG A 21 14.57 11.34 -7.56
CA ARG A 21 14.03 10.73 -6.35
C ARG A 21 14.76 11.25 -5.10
N LEU A 22 16.10 11.27 -5.12
CA LEU A 22 16.92 11.79 -4.03
C LEU A 22 16.66 13.27 -3.76
N ARG A 23 16.60 14.08 -4.81
CA ARG A 23 16.29 15.51 -4.69
C ARG A 23 14.91 15.74 -4.07
N MET A 24 13.90 14.99 -4.52
CA MET A 24 12.55 15.11 -3.96
C MET A 24 12.48 14.63 -2.51
N ALA A 25 13.20 13.57 -2.15
CA ALA A 25 13.30 13.10 -0.77
C ALA A 25 13.94 14.16 0.13
N HIS A 26 15.03 14.80 -0.32
CA HIS A 26 15.66 15.89 0.43
C HIS A 26 14.70 17.07 0.62
N LEU A 27 14.01 17.52 -0.44
CA LEU A 27 13.03 18.60 -0.32
C LEU A 27 11.91 18.24 0.66
N ARG A 28 11.40 17.00 0.61
CA ARG A 28 10.39 16.49 1.53
C ARG A 28 10.85 16.48 2.98
N ALA A 29 12.12 16.15 3.22
CA ALA A 29 12.69 16.13 4.57
C ALA A 29 12.89 17.54 5.15
N SER A 30 13.12 18.54 4.28
CA SER A 30 13.25 19.94 4.68
C SER A 30 11.93 20.73 4.67
N GLU A 31 10.80 20.13 4.28
CA GLU A 31 9.49 20.80 4.29
C GLU A 31 9.11 21.21 5.72
N THR A 32 8.71 22.48 5.88
CA THR A 32 8.03 22.94 7.11
C THR A 32 6.65 22.31 7.25
N VAL A 33 6.05 22.38 8.45
CA VAL A 33 4.71 21.82 8.69
C VAL A 33 3.66 22.51 7.81
N GLU A 34 3.79 23.81 7.61
CA GLU A 34 2.92 24.63 6.76
C GLU A 34 3.05 24.24 5.28
N GLU A 35 4.27 24.09 4.78
CA GLU A 35 4.54 23.64 3.41
C GLU A 35 4.04 22.20 3.17
N GLN A 36 4.24 21.32 4.15
CA GLN A 36 3.69 19.97 4.10
C GLN A 36 2.16 20.00 4.03
N GLY A 37 1.53 20.87 4.83
CA GLY A 37 0.09 21.08 4.86
C GLY A 37 -0.46 21.59 3.53
N THR A 38 0.15 22.63 2.96
CA THR A 38 -0.26 23.19 1.66
C THR A 38 -0.10 22.16 0.54
N ARG A 39 1.02 21.44 0.51
CA ARG A 39 1.24 20.38 -0.48
C ARG A 39 0.21 19.25 -0.36
N ARG A 40 -0.10 18.79 0.86
CA ARG A 40 -1.12 17.75 1.07
C ARG A 40 -2.50 18.21 0.61
N LYS A 41 -2.88 19.46 0.91
CA LYS A 41 -4.13 20.07 0.43
C LYS A 41 -4.17 20.11 -1.10
N PHE A 42 -3.09 20.60 -1.74
CA PHE A 42 -2.99 20.65 -3.20
C PHE A 42 -3.12 19.26 -3.84
N ASN A 43 -2.40 18.26 -3.32
CA ASN A 43 -2.51 16.88 -3.81
C ASN A 43 -3.93 16.31 -3.65
N SER A 44 -4.61 16.62 -2.54
CA SER A 44 -5.99 16.19 -2.31
C SER A 44 -6.94 16.81 -3.34
N LEU A 45 -6.79 18.11 -3.64
CA LEU A 45 -7.61 18.79 -4.64
C LEU A 45 -7.39 18.22 -6.04
N GLN A 46 -6.13 18.02 -6.43
CA GLN A 46 -5.78 17.37 -7.70
C GLN A 46 -6.40 15.97 -7.81
N MET A 47 -6.30 15.17 -6.75
CA MET A 47 -6.93 13.86 -6.72
C MET A 47 -8.45 13.94 -6.86
N MET A 48 -9.12 14.88 -6.19
CA MET A 48 -10.56 15.05 -6.37
C MET A 48 -10.92 15.45 -7.80
N GLN A 49 -10.18 16.38 -8.41
CA GLN A 49 -10.39 16.78 -9.80
C GLN A 49 -10.25 15.59 -10.76
N THR A 50 -9.18 14.79 -10.61
CA THR A 50 -9.00 13.58 -11.44
C THR A 50 -10.14 12.58 -11.29
N ARG A 51 -10.71 12.45 -10.08
CA ARG A 51 -11.87 11.57 -9.81
C ARG A 51 -13.15 12.09 -10.45
N ILE A 52 -13.37 13.40 -10.47
CA ILE A 52 -14.55 14.02 -11.10
C ILE A 52 -14.52 13.84 -12.61
N SER A 53 -13.34 13.96 -13.22
CA SER A 53 -13.14 13.77 -14.66
C SER A 53 -12.97 12.29 -15.07
N GLU A 54 -13.08 11.35 -14.15
CA GLU A 54 -12.83 9.93 -14.40
C GLU A 54 -13.98 9.31 -15.21
N THR A 55 -13.64 8.54 -16.26
CA THR A 55 -14.64 7.76 -17.00
C THR A 55 -15.13 6.57 -16.16
N ALA A 56 -16.33 6.08 -16.44
CA ALA A 56 -16.89 4.91 -15.73
C ALA A 56 -15.96 3.68 -15.80
N GLN A 57 -15.32 3.44 -16.95
CA GLN A 57 -14.36 2.35 -17.13
C GLN A 57 -13.12 2.53 -16.23
N ASN A 58 -12.51 3.72 -16.22
CA ASN A 58 -11.34 3.99 -15.40
C ASN A 58 -11.67 3.89 -13.90
N ARG A 59 -12.88 4.32 -13.52
CA ARG A 59 -13.41 4.19 -12.17
C ARG A 59 -13.48 2.73 -11.74
N GLU A 60 -13.98 1.83 -12.58
CA GLU A 60 -14.06 0.41 -12.21
C GLU A 60 -12.66 -0.21 -12.06
N VAL A 61 -11.74 0.05 -12.99
CA VAL A 61 -10.34 -0.41 -12.89
C VAL A 61 -9.69 0.05 -11.57
N ARG A 62 -9.90 1.32 -11.19
CA ARG A 62 -9.39 1.86 -9.93
C ARG A 62 -10.01 1.17 -8.71
N LEU A 63 -11.33 0.92 -8.72
CA LEU A 63 -12.02 0.24 -7.62
C LEU A 63 -11.60 -1.22 -7.51
N GLU A 64 -11.45 -1.93 -8.62
CA GLU A 64 -10.93 -3.29 -8.66
C GLU A 64 -9.52 -3.35 -8.09
N ARG A 65 -8.63 -2.44 -8.51
CA ARG A 65 -7.27 -2.32 -7.94
C ARG A 65 -7.32 -2.09 -6.43
N GLN A 66 -8.22 -1.22 -5.94
CA GLN A 66 -8.37 -0.96 -4.52
C GLN A 66 -8.86 -2.20 -3.75
N ARG A 67 -9.82 -2.94 -4.29
CA ARG A 67 -10.29 -4.22 -3.72
C ARG A 67 -9.15 -5.22 -3.64
N ASN A 68 -8.39 -5.38 -4.72
CA ASN A 68 -7.24 -6.31 -4.79
C ASN A 68 -6.14 -5.95 -3.79
N VAL A 69 -5.75 -4.67 -3.69
CA VAL A 69 -4.77 -4.23 -2.69
C VAL A 69 -5.27 -4.54 -1.28
N THR A 70 -6.54 -4.24 -0.98
CA THR A 70 -7.12 -4.50 0.33
C THR A 70 -7.14 -5.99 0.65
N HIS A 71 -7.51 -6.82 -0.33
CA HIS A 71 -7.51 -8.27 -0.21
C HIS A 71 -6.10 -8.82 0.03
N CYS A 72 -5.13 -8.44 -0.79
CA CYS A 72 -3.74 -8.87 -0.65
C CYS A 72 -3.13 -8.46 0.70
N SER A 73 -3.39 -7.23 1.17
CA SER A 73 -2.92 -6.79 2.49
C SER A 73 -3.53 -7.63 3.62
N ARG A 74 -4.83 -7.96 3.54
CA ARG A 74 -5.48 -8.84 4.53
C ARG A 74 -4.90 -10.25 4.51
N MET A 75 -4.66 -10.80 3.33
CA MET A 75 -4.05 -12.12 3.15
C MET A 75 -2.60 -12.16 3.64
N ALA A 76 -1.81 -11.10 3.44
CA ALA A 76 -0.46 -11.01 3.98
C ALA A 76 -0.48 -11.04 5.52
N ILE A 77 -1.33 -10.22 6.14
CA ILE A 77 -1.51 -10.21 7.60
C ILE A 77 -1.95 -11.58 8.12
N TRP A 78 -2.87 -12.23 7.41
CA TRP A 78 -3.34 -13.57 7.78
C TRP A 78 -2.22 -14.61 7.70
N LYS A 79 -1.44 -14.62 6.60
CA LYS A 79 -0.28 -15.51 6.44
C LYS A 79 0.78 -15.28 7.50
N ASP A 80 1.10 -14.04 7.82
CA ASP A 80 2.07 -13.71 8.88
C ASP A 80 1.63 -14.30 10.23
N LYS A 81 0.32 -14.29 10.51
CA LYS A 81 -0.26 -14.86 11.73
C LYS A 81 -0.32 -16.39 11.71
N GLU A 82 -0.67 -16.99 10.58
CA GLU A 82 -0.63 -18.44 10.39
C GLU A 82 0.79 -18.98 10.61
N ASN A 83 1.79 -18.31 10.03
CA ASN A 83 3.20 -18.61 10.27
C ASN A 83 3.57 -18.44 11.76
N ALA A 84 3.15 -17.34 12.40
CA ALA A 84 3.40 -17.13 13.82
C ALA A 84 2.76 -18.23 14.69
N ALA A 85 1.56 -18.69 14.34
CA ALA A 85 0.88 -19.79 15.04
C ALA A 85 1.62 -21.12 14.86
N TYR A 86 2.10 -21.42 13.65
CA TYR A 86 2.90 -22.62 13.35
C TYR A 86 4.18 -22.68 14.19
N PHE A 87 4.88 -21.54 14.36
CA PHE A 87 6.08 -21.44 15.18
C PHE A 87 5.82 -21.14 16.66
N TYR A 88 4.54 -21.14 17.08
CA TYR A 88 4.07 -20.72 18.41
C TYR A 88 4.78 -19.45 18.92
N ASN A 89 4.45 -18.30 18.34
CA ASN A 89 4.94 -17.02 18.83
C ASN A 89 4.04 -16.47 19.96
N PRO A 90 4.47 -16.52 21.24
CA PRO A 90 3.64 -16.08 22.37
C PRO A 90 3.39 -14.56 22.41
N SER A 91 4.09 -13.76 21.59
CA SER A 91 3.88 -12.31 21.55
C SER A 91 2.70 -11.88 20.66
N THR A 92 2.11 -12.80 19.90
CA THR A 92 0.98 -12.52 19.02
C THR A 92 -0.34 -12.72 19.76
N ASP A 93 -1.22 -11.73 19.74
CA ASP A 93 -2.56 -11.85 20.34
C ASP A 93 -3.50 -12.61 19.40
N TYR A 94 -3.61 -13.91 19.61
CA TYR A 94 -4.51 -14.79 18.87
C TYR A 94 -5.94 -14.82 19.42
N LYS A 95 -6.19 -14.27 20.61
CA LYS A 95 -7.48 -14.40 21.31
C LYS A 95 -8.47 -13.30 20.96
N SER A 96 -7.98 -12.08 20.75
CA SER A 96 -8.82 -10.92 20.42
C SER A 96 -9.13 -10.78 18.92
N ASP A 97 -8.51 -11.60 18.08
CA ASP A 97 -8.58 -11.49 16.64
C ASP A 97 -9.73 -12.33 16.05
N THR A 98 -10.68 -11.66 15.41
CA THR A 98 -11.81 -12.28 14.72
C THR A 98 -11.42 -13.12 13.49
N SER A 99 -10.16 -13.03 13.04
CA SER A 99 -9.62 -13.86 11.96
C SER A 99 -8.90 -15.13 12.43
N CYS A 100 -8.63 -15.26 13.73
CA CYS A 100 -8.05 -16.47 14.34
C CYS A 100 -9.18 -17.36 14.87
N ILE A 101 -9.62 -18.35 14.08
CA ILE A 101 -10.49 -19.41 14.61
C ILE A 101 -9.61 -20.40 15.38
N LEU A 102 -9.25 -20.06 16.62
CA LEU A 102 -8.77 -21.04 17.57
C LEU A 102 -9.98 -21.88 18.01
N GLY A 103 -10.28 -22.93 17.23
CA GLY A 103 -11.33 -23.88 17.62
C GLY A 103 -11.03 -24.45 19.02
N PRO A 104 -12.05 -24.60 19.89
CA PRO A 104 -11.84 -25.30 21.15
C PRO A 104 -11.38 -26.74 20.86
N ILE A 105 -10.22 -27.13 21.42
CA ILE A 105 -9.70 -28.51 21.37
C ILE A 105 -10.58 -29.50 22.15
N TRP A 106 -11.58 -29.01 22.89
CA TRP A 106 -12.49 -29.85 23.69
C TRP A 106 -13.88 -29.85 23.07
N GLY A 107 -14.08 -30.78 22.15
CA GLY A 107 -15.37 -31.04 21.52
C GLY A 107 -15.33 -32.38 20.82
N VAL A 108 -15.45 -33.46 21.60
CA VAL A 108 -15.91 -34.74 21.09
C VAL A 108 -17.17 -34.47 20.26
N SER A 109 -17.13 -34.84 18.98
CA SER A 109 -18.31 -34.85 18.11
C SER A 109 -19.42 -35.64 18.81
N PRO A 110 -20.65 -35.13 18.96
CA PRO A 110 -21.78 -35.94 19.44
C PRO A 110 -22.17 -37.07 18.49
N TRP A 111 -21.48 -37.22 17.35
CA TRP A 111 -21.70 -38.22 16.31
C TRP A 111 -20.49 -39.14 16.10
N CYS A 112 -19.67 -39.36 17.14
CA CYS A 112 -18.68 -40.43 17.19
C CYS A 112 -18.76 -41.13 18.55
#